data_AF-A0A970VE73-F1
#
_entry.id   AF-A0A970VE73-F1
#
_cell.length_a   1.000
_cell.length_b   1.000
_cell.length_c   1.000
_cell.angle_alpha   90.00
_cell.angle_beta   90.00
_cell.angle_gamma   90.00
#
_symmetry.space_group_name_H-M   'P 1'
#
loop_
_entity.id
_entity.type
_entity.pdbx_description
1 polymer ?
#
loop_
_entity_poly.entity_id
_entity_poly.type
_entity_poly.pdbx_seq_one_letter_code
_entity_poly.pdbx_strand_id
1 'polypeptide(L)'
;MAELKKILVSLPDSLLREVDEIVAMEKRNRSEFIREAMKLYIRERHRIEIREKMKKGYEEMAKINIELAKIGFESTNEALVVYEAILSESE
;
A
#
# COMPACT_ATOMS: atom_id res chain seq x y z
N MET A 1 28.88 -9.55 -6.28
CA MET A 1 28.91 -8.10 -5.95
C MET A 1 27.96 -7.41 -6.91
N ALA A 2 26.95 -6.68 -6.43
CA ALA A 2 26.06 -5.95 -7.33
C ALA A 2 26.87 -4.90 -8.10
N GLU A 3 26.76 -4.87 -9.43
CA GLU A 3 27.42 -3.85 -10.25
C GLU A 3 26.88 -2.45 -9.90
N LEU A 4 27.77 -1.57 -9.45
CA LEU A 4 27.44 -0.18 -9.18
C LEU A 4 27.61 0.64 -10.46
N LYS A 5 26.53 1.27 -10.93
CA LYS A 5 26.57 2.25 -12.03
C LYS A 5 26.64 3.66 -11.47
N LYS A 6 27.57 4.47 -11.98
CA LYS A 6 27.66 5.91 -11.67
C LYS A 6 26.76 6.69 -12.60
N ILE A 7 26.02 7.65 -12.04
CA ILE A 7 25.20 8.60 -12.81
C ILE A 7 25.69 10.02 -12.54
N LEU A 8 25.71 10.86 -13.57
CA LEU A 8 25.95 12.29 -13.44
C LEU A 8 24.59 13.00 -13.52
N VAL A 9 24.29 13.85 -12.55
CA VAL A 9 23.03 14.59 -12.50
C VAL A 9 23.32 16.07 -12.24
N SER A 10 22.53 16.94 -12.87
CA SER A 10 22.55 18.38 -12.59
C SER A 10 21.44 18.72 -11.60
N LEU A 11 21.76 19.47 -10.56
CA LEU A 11 20.83 19.90 -9.52
C LEU A 11 20.94 21.42 -9.35
N PRO A 12 19.84 22.12 -9.02
CA PRO A 12 19.91 23.52 -8.60
C PRO A 12 20.86 23.67 -7.41
N ASP A 13 21.66 24.72 -7.41
CA ASP A 13 22.62 24.98 -6.33
C ASP A 13 21.93 25.15 -4.97
N SER A 14 20.74 25.77 -4.95
CA SER A 14 19.92 25.91 -3.74
C SER A 14 19.59 24.55 -3.11
N LEU A 15 19.13 23.59 -3.92
CA LEU A 15 18.81 22.25 -3.46
C LEU A 15 20.06 21.50 -2.97
N LEU A 16 21.20 21.68 -3.66
CA LEU A 16 22.45 21.05 -3.24
C LEU A 16 22.92 21.58 -1.89
N ARG A 17 22.77 22.89 -1.62
CA ARG A 17 23.08 23.48 -0.30
C ARG A 17 22.19 22.91 0.81
N GLU A 18 20.89 22.77 0.58
CA GLU A 18 19.99 22.14 1.55
C GLU A 18 20.41 20.70 1.87
N VAL A 19 20.79 19.93 0.84
CA VAL A 19 21.33 18.57 1.02
C VAL A 19 22.62 18.59 1.84
N ASP A 20 23.51 19.55 1.59
CA ASP A 20 24.76 19.67 2.32
C ASP A 20 24.59 19.96 3.80
N GLU A 21 23.65 20.83 4.16
CA GLU A 21 23.33 21.14 5.55
C GLU A 21 22.83 19.89 6.29
N ILE A 22 21.93 19.12 5.68
CA ILE A 22 21.40 17.88 6.25
C ILE A 22 22.50 16.83 6.41
N VAL A 23 23.28 16.61 5.35
CA VAL A 23 24.36 15.61 5.32
C VAL A 23 25.45 15.95 6.35
N ALA A 24 25.75 17.23 6.54
CA ALA A 24 26.69 17.70 7.57
C ALA A 24 26.16 17.44 8.98
N MET A 25 24.88 17.72 9.24
CA MET A 25 24.24 17.46 10.53
C MET A 25 24.20 15.96 10.86
N GLU A 26 23.88 15.11 9.88
CA GLU A 26 23.79 13.65 10.05
C GLU A 26 25.15 12.93 10.03
N LYS A 27 26.25 13.65 9.73
CA LYS A 27 27.60 13.09 9.53
C LYS A 27 27.66 12.00 8.46
N ARG A 28 26.95 12.21 7.34
CA ARG A 28 26.85 11.26 6.21
C ARG A 28 27.56 11.82 4.99
N ASN A 29 27.51 11.10 3.87
CA ASN A 29 27.95 11.63 2.57
C ASN A 29 26.76 11.81 1.60
N ARG A 30 26.89 12.76 0.67
CA ARG A 30 25.86 13.08 -0.33
C ARG A 30 25.40 11.84 -1.10
N SER A 31 26.32 10.99 -1.55
CA SER A 31 26.00 9.79 -2.34
C SER A 31 25.15 8.77 -1.58
N GLU A 32 25.35 8.64 -0.28
CA GLU A 32 24.55 7.81 0.61
C GLU A 32 23.16 8.40 0.80
N PHE A 33 23.07 9.70 1.14
CA PHE A 33 21.82 10.43 1.28
C PHE A 33 20.95 10.33 0.01
N ILE A 34 21.54 10.61 -1.16
CA ILE A 34 20.83 10.53 -2.44
C ILE A 34 20.36 9.10 -2.74
N ARG A 35 21.18 8.08 -2.47
CA ARG A 35 20.75 6.68 -2.64
C ARG A 35 19.57 6.31 -1.74
N GLU A 36 19.53 6.80 -0.52
CA GLU A 36 18.40 6.57 0.38
C GLU A 36 17.15 7.33 -0.03
N ALA A 37 17.29 8.60 -0.41
CA ALA A 37 16.19 9.40 -0.94
C ALA A 37 15.57 8.71 -2.18
N MET A 38 16.40 8.19 -3.08
CA MET A 38 15.93 7.43 -4.24
C MET A 38 15.19 6.15 -3.83
N LYS A 39 15.72 5.36 -2.89
CA LYS A 39 15.05 4.14 -2.39
C LYS A 39 13.70 4.48 -1.75
N LEU A 40 13.64 5.55 -0.96
CA LEU A 40 12.42 6.01 -0.31
C LEU A 40 11.38 6.43 -1.35
N TYR A 41 11.79 7.23 -2.33
CA TYR A 41 10.92 7.68 -3.42
C TYR A 41 10.35 6.49 -4.22
N ILE A 42 11.18 5.51 -4.58
CA ILE A 42 10.73 4.31 -5.31
C ILE A 42 9.72 3.51 -4.49
N ARG A 43 9.98 3.32 -3.19
CA ARG A 43 9.08 2.62 -2.27
C ARG A 43 7.73 3.32 -2.17
N GLU A 44 7.73 4.64 -2.06
CA GLU A 44 6.50 5.42 -1.96
C GLU A 44 5.69 5.36 -3.25
N ARG A 45 6.35 5.45 -4.41
CA ARG A 45 5.70 5.28 -5.72
C ARG A 45 5.04 3.90 -5.86
N HIS A 46 5.73 2.83 -5.45
CA HIS A 46 5.15 1.49 -5.45
C HIS A 46 3.95 1.37 -4.51
N ARG A 47 4.02 2.00 -3.33
CA ARG A 47 2.90 2.01 -2.36
C ARG A 47 1.65 2.64 -2.96
N ILE A 48 1.80 3.79 -3.63
CA ILE A 48 0.70 4.48 -4.30
C ILE A 48 0.14 3.60 -5.42
N GLU A 49 1.00 3.02 -6.25
CA GLU A 49 0.57 2.16 -7.36
C GLU A 49 -0.22 0.93 -6.88
N ILE A 50 0.24 0.27 -5.80
CA ILE A 50 -0.48 -0.87 -5.21
C ILE A 50 -1.86 -0.44 -4.72
N ARG A 51 -1.97 0.72 -4.05
CA ARG A 51 -3.27 1.24 -3.58
C ARG A 51 -4.24 1.51 -4.72
N GLU A 52 -3.78 2.13 -5.80
CA GLU A 52 -4.62 2.38 -6.97
C GLU A 52 -5.05 1.08 -7.66
N LYS A 53 -4.13 0.11 -7.79
CA LYS A 53 -4.47 -1.22 -8.33
C LYS A 53 -5.50 -1.94 -7.45
N MET A 54 -5.35 -1.89 -6.13
CA MET A 54 -6.32 -2.48 -5.20
C MET A 54 -7.69 -1.82 -5.32
N LYS A 55 -7.74 -0.48 -5.34
CA LYS A 55 -8.98 0.27 -5.52
C LYS A 55 -9.69 -0.15 -6.81
N LYS A 56 -8.97 -0.14 -7.93
CA LYS A 56 -9.49 -0.55 -9.23
C LYS A 56 -10.01 -1.99 -9.22
N GLY A 57 -9.26 -2.91 -8.61
CA GLY A 57 -9.69 -4.31 -8.48
C GLY A 57 -10.98 -4.46 -7.66
N TYR A 58 -11.13 -3.70 -6.57
CA TYR A 58 -12.37 -3.70 -5.79
C TYR A 58 -13.55 -3.12 -6.58
N GLU A 59 -13.34 -2.05 -7.34
CA GLU A 59 -14.36 -1.46 -8.20
C GLU A 59 -14.79 -2.42 -9.32
N GLU A 60 -13.83 -3.11 -9.95
CA GLU A 60 -14.07 -4.11 -10.99
C GLU A 60 -14.86 -5.32 -10.44
N MET A 61 -14.53 -5.78 -9.23
CA MET A 61 -15.20 -6.91 -8.58
C MET A 61 -16.48 -6.53 -7.84
N ALA A 62 -16.86 -5.25 -7.77
CA ALA A 62 -17.95 -4.76 -6.94
C ALA A 62 -19.26 -5.52 -7.16
N LYS A 63 -19.65 -5.76 -8.42
CA LYS A 63 -20.90 -6.46 -8.74
C LYS A 63 -20.91 -7.90 -8.25
N ILE A 64 -19.82 -8.64 -8.50
CA ILE A 64 -19.69 -10.05 -8.10
C ILE A 64 -19.64 -10.15 -6.58
N ASN A 65 -18.86 -9.29 -5.92
CA ASN A 65 -18.71 -9.28 -4.47
C ASN A 65 -20.05 -8.96 -3.76
N ILE A 66 -20.84 -8.02 -4.29
CA ILE A 66 -22.17 -7.73 -3.76
C ILE A 66 -23.09 -8.93 -3.90
N GLU A 67 -23.08 -9.60 -5.05
CA GLU A 67 -23.96 -10.76 -5.28
C GLU A 67 -23.62 -11.93 -4.35
N LEU A 68 -22.32 -12.24 -4.21
CA LEU A 68 -21.85 -13.27 -3.28
C LEU A 68 -22.19 -12.92 -1.83
N ALA A 69 -22.08 -11.64 -1.44
CA ALA A 69 -22.44 -11.20 -0.10
C ALA A 69 -23.93 -11.38 0.19
N LYS A 70 -24.82 -11.10 -0.79
CA LYS A 70 -26.26 -11.31 -0.65
C LYS A 70 -26.60 -12.79 -0.50
N ILE A 71 -26.06 -13.65 -1.36
CA ILE A 71 -26.28 -15.09 -1.31
C ILE A 71 -25.84 -15.65 0.06
N GLY A 72 -24.66 -15.25 0.53
CA GLY A 72 -24.15 -15.65 1.84
C GLY A 72 -25.03 -15.15 2.99
N PHE A 73 -25.53 -13.91 2.90
CA PHE A 73 -26.43 -13.33 3.89
C PHE A 73 -27.77 -14.08 3.96
N GLU A 74 -28.41 -14.33 2.81
CA GLU A 74 -29.67 -15.07 2.72
C GLU A 74 -29.54 -16.46 3.34
N SER A 75 -28.50 -17.22 2.94
CA SER A 75 -28.24 -18.55 3.48
C SER A 75 -27.97 -18.54 5.00
N THR A 76 -27.23 -17.53 5.49
CA THR A 76 -26.97 -17.38 6.92
C THR A 76 -28.24 -17.06 7.69
N ASN A 77 -29.10 -16.20 7.14
CA ASN A 77 -30.36 -15.82 7.74
C ASN A 77 -31.33 -17.01 7.82
N GLU A 78 -31.43 -17.81 6.75
CA GLU A 78 -32.21 -19.04 6.76
C GLU A 78 -31.72 -20.02 7.83
N ALA A 79 -30.41 -20.23 7.92
CA ALA A 79 -29.82 -21.08 8.95
C ALA A 79 -30.10 -20.58 10.37
N LEU A 80 -30.05 -19.26 10.58
CA LEU A 80 -30.36 -18.64 11.87
C LEU A 80 -31.82 -18.87 12.26
N VAL A 81 -32.76 -18.66 11.34
CA VAL A 81 -34.19 -18.90 11.60
C VAL A 81 -34.45 -20.34 12.03
N VAL A 82 -33.83 -21.31 11.33
CA VAL A 82 -33.96 -22.73 11.70
C VAL A 82 -33.36 -23.00 13.08
N TYR A 83 -32.18 -22.45 13.36
CA TYR A 83 -31.53 -22.58 14.66
C TYR A 83 -32.38 -22.04 15.81
N GLU A 84 -32.95 -20.84 15.64
CA GLU A 84 -33.80 -20.20 16.65
C GLU A 84 -35.09 -21.00 16.89
N ALA A 85 -35.70 -21.55 15.85
CA ALA A 85 -36.89 -22.40 15.97
C ALA A 85 -36.59 -23.64 16.83
N ILE A 86 -35.50 -24.36 16.53
CA ILE A 86 -35.09 -25.56 17.30
C ILE A 86 -34.82 -25.21 18.77
N LEU A 87 -34.18 -24.07 19.03
CA LEU A 87 -33.88 -23.63 20.39
C LEU A 87 -35.17 -23.34 21.17
N SER A 88 -36.14 -22.67 20.55
CA SER A 88 -37.42 -22.34 21.17
C SER A 88 -38.29 -23.56 21.50
N GLU A 89 -38.12 -24.66 20.78
CA GLU A 89 -38.79 -25.94 21.05
C GLU A 89 -38.11 -26.76 22.16
N SER A 90 -36.91 -26.34 22.59
CA SER A 90 -36.10 -27.02 23.61
C SER A 90 -36.19 -26.37 25.00
N GLU A 91 -36.94 -25.26 25.12
CA GLU A 91 -37.34 -24.62 26.39
C GLU A 91 -38.71 -25.11 26.87
#